data_AF-G3UYW2-F1
#
_entry.id   AF-G3UYW2-F1
#
_cell.length_a   1.000
_cell.length_b   1.000
_cell.length_c   1.000
_cell.angle_alpha   90.00
_cell.angle_beta   90.00
_cell.angle_gamma   90.00
#
_symmetry.space_group_name_H-M   'P 1'
#
loop_
_entity.id
_entity.type
_entity.pdbx_description
1 polymer ?
#
loop_
_entity_poly.entity_id
_entity_poly.type
_entity_poly.pdbx_seq_one_letter_code
_entity_poly.pdbx_strand_id
1 'polypeptide(L)'
;MTHQIVSAALGALGKALNPLEDWLRLHTYLAGDAPTLADLAAVTALLLPFRYVLDPSARRIWGNVTRWFNTCVRQPEFRAVLGEVALYSGARSVTQQPGSEVIAPQKTPAQLKKEAKKREKLEKF
;
A
#
# COMPACT_ATOMS: atom_id res chain seq x y z
N MET A 1 5.93 -23.96 -5.39
CA MET A 1 6.29 -23.18 -6.59
C MET A 1 6.15 -21.66 -6.38
N THR A 2 5.01 -21.16 -5.92
CA THR A 2 4.80 -19.71 -5.67
C THR A 2 5.71 -19.09 -4.61
N HIS A 3 6.01 -19.78 -3.51
CA HIS A 3 6.93 -19.27 -2.48
C HIS A 3 8.35 -19.01 -3.02
N GLN A 4 8.83 -19.86 -3.93
CA GLN A 4 10.16 -19.73 -4.52
C GLN A 4 10.22 -18.59 -5.54
N ILE A 5 9.13 -18.35 -6.28
CA ILE A 5 9.00 -17.19 -7.18
C ILE A 5 9.02 -15.89 -6.38
N VAL A 6 8.28 -15.82 -5.27
CA VAL A 6 8.26 -14.63 -4.40
C VAL A 6 9.64 -14.40 -3.77
N SER A 7 10.29 -15.45 -3.26
CA SER A 7 11.64 -15.34 -2.70
C SER A 7 12.67 -14.87 -3.74
N ALA A 8 12.61 -15.39 -4.97
CA ALA A 8 13.49 -14.96 -6.05
C ALA A 8 13.22 -13.50 -6.45
N ALA A 9 11.94 -13.10 -6.51
CA ALA A 9 11.54 -11.72 -6.78
C ALA A 9 12.08 -10.75 -5.70
N LEU A 10 11.97 -11.11 -4.42
CA LEU A 10 12.53 -10.31 -3.32
C LEU A 10 14.05 -10.19 -3.41
N GLY A 11 14.74 -11.28 -3.77
CA GLY A 11 16.19 -11.26 -3.99
C GLY A 11 16.61 -10.36 -5.15
N ALA A 12 15.87 -10.39 -6.26
CA ALA A 12 16.13 -9.51 -7.41
C ALA A 12 15.85 -8.04 -7.05
N LEU A 13 14.74 -7.78 -6.35
CA LEU A 13 14.34 -6.44 -5.92
C LEU A 13 15.35 -5.85 -4.93
N GLY A 14 15.91 -6.67 -4.03
CA GLY A 14 16.95 -6.23 -3.10
C GLY A 14 18.20 -5.66 -3.77
N LYS A 15 18.57 -6.13 -4.96
CA LYS A 15 19.70 -5.56 -5.72
C LYS A 15 19.45 -4.10 -6.13
N ALA A 16 18.20 -3.75 -6.42
CA ALA A 16 17.80 -2.39 -6.77
C ALA A 16 17.48 -1.55 -5.52
N LEU A 17 16.88 -2.14 -4.49
CA LEU A 17 16.42 -1.41 -3.31
C LEU A 17 17.53 -1.12 -2.30
N ASN A 18 18.56 -1.97 -2.18
CA ASN A 18 19.62 -1.74 -1.19
C ASN A 18 20.36 -0.40 -1.40
N PRO A 19 20.80 -0.02 -2.63
CA PRO A 19 21.42 1.29 -2.84
C PRO A 19 20.47 2.46 -2.54
N LEU A 20 19.18 2.33 -2.87
CA LEU A 20 18.18 3.35 -2.56
C LEU A 20 17.97 3.47 -1.04
N GLU A 21 17.94 2.34 -0.33
CA GLU A 21 17.81 2.29 1.13
C GLU A 21 18.96 3.04 1.81
N ASP A 22 20.20 2.81 1.36
CA ASP A 22 21.39 3.49 1.88
C ASP A 22 21.37 5.00 1.58
N TRP A 23 20.95 5.39 0.37
CA TRP A 23 20.83 6.80 -0.01
C TRP A 23 19.78 7.53 0.82
N LEU A 24 18.58 6.96 0.90
CA LEU A 24 17.42 7.53 1.59
C LEU A 24 17.56 7.52 3.12
N ARG A 25 18.61 6.87 3.65
CA ARG A 25 18.98 6.98 5.07
C ARG A 25 19.34 8.41 5.47
N LEU A 26 19.99 9.16 4.57
CA LEU A 26 20.43 10.54 4.83
C LEU A 26 19.63 11.58 4.03
N HIS A 27 18.75 11.15 3.11
CA HIS A 27 18.01 12.03 2.22
C HIS A 27 16.51 11.77 2.28
N THR A 28 15.73 12.84 2.17
CA THR A 28 14.27 12.74 2.10
C THR A 28 13.80 12.23 0.75
N TYR A 29 14.42 12.73 -0.35
CA TYR A 29 14.09 12.48 -1.75
C TYR A 29 15.32 12.00 -2.53
N LEU A 30 15.12 11.57 -3.78
CA LEU A 30 16.19 11.05 -4.61
C LEU A 30 17.14 12.12 -5.13
N ALA A 31 16.67 13.37 -5.28
CA ALA A 31 17.49 14.50 -5.70
C ALA A 31 17.04 15.79 -5.04
N GLY A 32 17.93 16.45 -4.30
CA GLY A 32 17.64 17.70 -3.59
C GLY A 32 16.67 17.54 -2.43
N ASP A 33 16.00 18.64 -2.06
CA ASP A 33 15.20 18.75 -0.85
C ASP A 33 13.68 18.70 -1.08
N ALA A 34 13.24 18.54 -2.34
CA ALA A 34 11.84 18.45 -2.74
C ALA A 34 11.62 17.31 -3.76
N PRO A 35 10.39 16.79 -3.93
CA PRO A 35 10.12 15.76 -4.93
C PRO A 35 10.49 16.22 -6.34
N THR A 36 11.20 15.38 -7.07
CA THR A 36 11.61 15.64 -8.45
C THR A 36 11.06 14.58 -9.42
N LEU A 37 11.38 14.73 -10.71
CA LEU A 37 11.08 13.70 -11.70
C LEU A 37 11.74 12.36 -11.37
N ALA A 38 12.89 12.36 -10.69
CA ALA A 38 13.54 11.13 -10.23
C ALA A 38 12.63 10.37 -9.25
N ASP A 39 12.03 11.08 -8.29
CA ASP A 39 11.10 10.50 -7.33
C ASP A 39 9.85 9.95 -8.03
N LEU A 40 9.27 10.72 -8.96
CA LEU A 40 8.10 10.30 -9.72
C LEU A 40 8.35 9.01 -10.51
N ALA A 41 9.46 8.94 -11.24
CA ALA A 41 9.83 7.76 -12.02
C ALA A 41 10.07 6.53 -11.13
N ALA A 42 10.79 6.70 -10.02
CA ALA A 42 11.07 5.60 -9.11
C ALA A 42 9.81 5.11 -8.36
N VAL A 43 8.94 6.02 -7.90
CA VAL A 43 7.67 5.66 -7.22
C VAL A 43 6.76 4.89 -8.15
N THR A 44 6.62 5.34 -9.40
CA THR A 44 5.78 4.65 -10.38
C THR A 44 6.32 3.26 -10.75
N ALA A 45 7.65 3.11 -10.87
CA ALA A 45 8.29 1.80 -11.05
C ALA A 45 8.09 0.86 -9.86
N LEU A 46 8.04 1.39 -8.64
CA LEU A 46 7.88 0.62 -7.40
C LEU A 46 6.41 0.38 -7.00
N LEU A 47 5.44 0.95 -7.71
CA LEU A 47 4.02 0.85 -7.35
C LEU A 47 3.53 -0.61 -7.27
N LEU A 48 3.85 -1.44 -8.27
CA LEU A 48 3.43 -2.84 -8.30
C LEU A 48 4.12 -3.69 -7.21
N PRO A 49 5.45 -3.59 -7.00
CA PRO A 49 6.10 -4.21 -5.85
C PRO A 49 5.42 -3.87 -4.51
N PHE A 50 5.10 -2.61 -4.25
CA PHE A 50 4.45 -2.19 -3.00
C PHE A 50 3.01 -2.69 -2.86
N ARG A 51 2.30 -2.90 -3.98
CA ARG A 51 0.90 -3.34 -3.99
C ARG A 51 0.71 -4.85 -3.92
N TYR A 52 1.69 -5.64 -4.38
CA TYR A 52 1.51 -7.09 -4.56
C TYR A 52 2.62 -7.99 -3.99
N VAL A 53 3.82 -7.47 -3.76
CA VAL A 53 5.00 -8.29 -3.43
C VAL A 53 5.54 -7.97 -2.04
N LEU A 54 5.74 -6.70 -1.75
CA LEU A 54 6.34 -6.22 -0.53
C LEU A 54 5.33 -6.26 0.61
N ASP A 55 5.27 -7.37 1.33
CA ASP A 55 4.46 -7.50 2.55
C ASP A 55 5.03 -6.65 3.70
N PRO A 56 4.33 -6.55 4.86
CA PRO A 56 4.82 -5.77 5.99
C PRO A 56 6.21 -6.17 6.49
N SER A 57 6.58 -7.44 6.39
CA SER A 57 7.89 -7.95 6.86
C SER A 57 9.00 -7.54 5.89
N ALA A 58 8.79 -7.69 4.58
CA ALA A 58 9.72 -7.26 3.55
C ALA A 58 9.95 -5.73 3.58
N ARG A 59 8.89 -4.96 3.82
CA ARG A 59 9.00 -3.49 3.95
C ARG A 59 9.83 -3.02 5.15
N ARG A 60 9.97 -3.84 6.19
CA ARG A 60 10.86 -3.51 7.32
C ARG A 60 12.34 -3.58 6.95
N ILE A 61 12.70 -4.40 5.96
CA ILE A 61 14.08 -4.52 5.47
C ILE A 61 14.48 -3.24 4.73
N TRP A 62 13.56 -2.68 3.94
CA TRP A 62 13.73 -1.41 3.22
C TRP A 62 12.89 -0.29 3.85
N GLY A 63 13.20 0.02 5.10
CA GLY A 63 12.44 0.97 5.91
C GLY A 63 12.50 2.40 5.37
N ASN A 64 13.68 2.86 4.93
CA ASN A 64 13.86 4.19 4.37
C ASN A 64 13.18 4.32 2.99
N VAL A 65 13.29 3.30 2.13
CA VAL A 65 12.54 3.23 0.88
C VAL A 65 11.03 3.27 1.16
N THR A 66 10.55 2.48 2.13
CA THR A 66 9.13 2.47 2.49
C THR A 66 8.66 3.82 3.02
N ARG A 67 9.48 4.50 3.85
CA ARG A 67 9.20 5.86 4.32
C ARG A 67 9.09 6.83 3.16
N TRP A 68 10.10 6.88 2.30
CA TRP A 68 10.14 7.75 1.12
C TRP A 68 8.96 7.50 0.18
N PHE A 69 8.66 6.24 -0.17
CA PHE A 69 7.54 5.89 -1.03
C PHE A 69 6.22 6.41 -0.46
N ASN A 70 5.96 6.17 0.83
CA ASN A 70 4.77 6.66 1.52
C ASN A 70 4.72 8.20 1.58
N THR A 71 5.85 8.86 1.74
CA THR A 71 5.92 10.32 1.70
C THR A 71 5.52 10.84 0.32
N CYS A 72 6.06 10.27 -0.76
CA CYS A 72 5.74 10.69 -2.13
C CYS A 72 4.27 10.45 -2.48
N VAL A 73 3.73 9.25 -2.28
CA VAL A 73 2.33 8.93 -2.70
C VAL A 73 1.25 9.69 -1.91
N ARG A 74 1.61 10.29 -0.76
CA ARG A 74 0.70 11.13 0.03
C ARG A 74 0.67 12.59 -0.43
N GLN A 75 1.61 13.02 -1.26
CA GLN A 75 1.62 14.36 -1.81
C GLN A 75 0.42 14.57 -2.77
N PRO A 76 -0.16 15.78 -2.82
CA PRO A 76 -1.36 16.04 -3.61
C PRO A 76 -1.15 15.78 -5.11
N GLU A 77 0.03 16.08 -5.66
CA GLU A 77 0.37 15.88 -7.07
C GLU A 77 0.39 14.39 -7.43
N PHE A 78 0.94 13.56 -6.56
CA PHE A 78 0.94 12.11 -6.73
C PHE A 78 -0.47 11.54 -6.58
N ARG A 79 -1.21 11.99 -5.56
CA ARG A 79 -2.56 11.50 -5.29
C ARG A 79 -3.55 11.86 -6.40
N ALA A 80 -3.37 13.00 -7.06
CA ALA A 80 -4.17 13.41 -8.20
C ALA A 80 -4.10 12.43 -9.38
N VAL A 81 -2.96 11.73 -9.54
CA VAL A 81 -2.72 10.81 -10.67
C VAL A 81 -2.87 9.34 -10.24
N LEU A 82 -2.26 8.96 -9.12
CA LEU A 82 -2.21 7.57 -8.66
C LEU A 82 -3.43 7.16 -7.83
N GLY A 83 -4.21 8.15 -7.36
CA GLY A 83 -5.30 7.90 -6.42
C GLY A 83 -4.80 7.39 -5.07
N GLU A 84 -5.64 6.61 -4.39
CA GLU A 84 -5.27 6.01 -3.11
C GLU A 84 -4.43 4.74 -3.31
N VAL A 85 -3.18 4.76 -2.83
CA VAL A 85 -2.25 3.64 -2.94
C VAL A 85 -2.39 2.71 -1.73
N ALA A 86 -3.10 1.61 -1.91
CA ALA A 86 -3.16 0.53 -0.92
C ALA A 86 -1.92 -0.38 -1.01
N LEU A 87 -1.21 -0.53 0.12
CA LEU A 87 -0.03 -1.38 0.24
C LEU A 87 -0.40 -2.84 0.50
N TYR A 88 0.44 -3.77 0.05
CA TYR A 88 0.22 -5.20 0.24
C TYR A 88 0.20 -5.57 1.73
N SER A 89 -0.83 -6.26 2.18
CA SER A 89 -0.97 -6.69 3.58
C SER A 89 -0.31 -8.03 3.89
N GLY A 90 0.18 -8.76 2.87
CA GLY A 90 0.69 -10.13 3.02
C GLY A 90 -0.41 -11.21 2.95
N ALA A 91 -1.68 -10.82 3.07
CA ALA A 91 -2.80 -11.74 2.88
C ALA A 91 -3.17 -11.81 1.40
N ARG A 92 -3.32 -13.03 0.87
CA ARG A 92 -3.94 -13.23 -0.45
C ARG A 92 -5.41 -12.82 -0.34
N SER A 93 -5.77 -11.66 -0.88
CA SER A 93 -7.16 -11.43 -1.28
C SER A 93 -7.47 -12.42 -2.41
N VAL A 94 -8.38 -13.35 -2.16
CA VAL A 94 -8.85 -14.36 -3.14
C VAL A 94 -9.52 -13.74 -4.38
N THR A 95 -9.74 -12.43 -4.39
CA THR A 95 -10.42 -11.69 -5.45
C THR A 95 -9.51 -10.65 -6.08
N GLN A 96 -8.68 -11.06 -7.04
CA GLN A 96 -8.30 -10.18 -8.14
C GLN A 96 -8.44 -10.95 -9.45
N GLN A 97 -9.69 -11.11 -9.90
CA GLN A 97 -9.94 -11.09 -11.33
C GLN A 97 -9.75 -9.63 -11.81
N PRO A 98 -9.12 -9.40 -12.97
CA PRO A 98 -8.98 -8.06 -13.52
C PRO A 98 -10.34 -7.62 -14.06
N GLY A 99 -10.95 -6.63 -13.40
CA GLY A 99 -12.18 -5.98 -13.86
C GLY A 99 -13.35 -6.12 -12.89
N SER A 100 -13.36 -5.30 -11.84
CA SER A 100 -14.60 -4.81 -11.22
C SER A 100 -14.27 -3.67 -10.27
N GLU A 101 -14.76 -2.48 -10.58
CA GLU A 101 -14.98 -1.42 -9.60
C GLU A 101 -15.74 -2.01 -8.41
N VAL A 102 -15.16 -1.93 -7.21
CA VAL A 102 -15.90 -2.23 -5.97
C VAL A 102 -16.14 -0.93 -5.25
N ILE A 103 -17.34 -0.41 -5.50
CA ILE A 103 -18.06 0.59 -4.74
C ILE A 103 -18.03 0.23 -3.25
N ALA A 104 -17.76 1.22 -2.41
CA ALA A 104 -17.77 1.11 -0.95
C ALA A 104 -19.08 0.46 -0.43
N PRO A 105 -19.03 -0.40 0.60
CA PRO A 105 -20.25 -1.00 1.13
C PRO A 105 -21.06 0.02 1.93
N GLN A 106 -22.09 0.59 1.29
CA GLN A 106 -23.17 1.25 2.03
C GLN A 106 -23.95 0.18 2.80
N LYS A 107 -23.98 0.31 4.14
CA LYS A 107 -24.80 -0.53 5.01
C LYS A 107 -26.28 -0.35 4.63
N THR A 108 -26.94 -1.45 4.28
CA THR A 108 -28.36 -1.44 3.90
C THR A 108 -29.28 -1.15 5.10
N PRO A 109 -30.44 -0.48 4.89
CA PRO A 109 -31.37 -0.06 5.95
C PRO A 109 -31.87 -1.19 6.88
N ALA A 110 -31.76 -2.44 6.46
CA ALA A 110 -32.15 -3.62 7.24
C ALA A 110 -31.25 -3.87 8.47
N GLN A 111 -29.97 -3.45 8.43
CA GLN A 111 -29.05 -3.64 9.56
C GLN A 111 -29.28 -2.59 10.68
N LEU A 112 -29.59 -1.34 10.32
CA LEU A 112 -29.92 -0.27 11.28
C LEU A 112 -31.21 -0.59 12.07
N LYS A 113 -32.22 -1.22 11.44
CA LYS A 113 -33.46 -1.62 12.12
C LYS A 113 -33.26 -2.80 13.09
N LYS A 114 -32.28 -3.67 12.84
CA LYS A 114 -31.93 -4.80 13.72
C LYS A 114 -31.13 -4.35 14.94
N GLU A 115 -30.29 -3.32 14.81
CA GLU A 115 -29.56 -2.71 15.94
C GLU A 115 -30.48 -1.88 16.84
N ALA A 116 -31.42 -1.12 16.28
CA ALA A 116 -32.39 -0.35 17.06
C ALA A 116 -33.28 -1.25 17.94
N LYS A 117 -33.77 -2.38 17.38
CA LYS A 117 -34.61 -3.33 18.14
C LYS A 117 -33.86 -4.11 19.22
N LYS A 118 -32.53 -4.22 19.11
CA LYS A 118 -31.69 -4.88 20.12
C LYS A 118 -31.36 -3.94 21.28
N ARG A 119 -31.23 -2.63 21.04
CA ARG A 119 -31.06 -1.62 22.10
C ARG A 119 -32.33 -1.42 22.93
N GLU A 120 -33.50 -1.36 22.30
CA GLU A 120 -34.77 -1.18 23.04
C GLU A 120 -35.12 -2.36 23.96
N LYS A 121 -34.66 -3.58 23.60
CA LYS A 121 -34.88 -4.78 24.42
C LYS A 121 -33.92 -4.88 25.61
N LEU A 122 -32.83 -4.10 25.62
CA LEU A 122 -31.85 -4.07 26.70
C LEU A 122 -32.17 -2.99 27.75
N GLU A 123 -32.97 -1.97 27.41
CA GLU A 123 -33.40 -0.90 28.34
C GLU A 123 -34.70 -1.22 29.11
N LYS A 124 -35.31 -2.39 28.84
CA LYS A 124 -36.50 -2.88 29.58
C LYS A 124 -36.22 -4.08 30.50
N PHE A 125 -34.94 -4.34 30.78
CA PHE A 125 -34.45 -5.24 31.81
C PHE A 125 -33.45 -4.50 32.69
#